data_AF-A0A5C8NMQ8-F1
#
_entry.id   AF-A0A5C8NMQ8-F1
#
_cell.length_a   1.000
_cell.length_b   1.000
_cell.length_c   1.000
_cell.angle_alpha   90.00
_cell.angle_beta   90.00
_cell.angle_gamma   90.00
#
_symmetry.space_group_name_H-M   'P 1'
#
loop_
_entity.id
_entity.type
_entity.pdbx_description
1 polymer ?
#
loop_
_entity_poly.entity_id
_entity_poly.type
_entity_poly.pdbx_seq_one_letter_code
_entity_poly.pdbx_strand_id
1 'polypeptide(L)'
;MKKKWVFLVIGLLLIIGIGGKIFMDQKEAEKEVEKIEAERMSVEALKNTFADIKSVEFEKSGYNVMTGSYRMFVKMTNQEGKSVRFSYSYEKSTPYETGGYMLKDEEVQIEGITTNKVQVIYSNKVEGEV
;
A
#
# COMPACT_ATOMS: atom_id res chain seq x y z
N MET A 1 0.43 -10.17 -55.60
CA MET A 1 1.46 -10.32 -54.55
C MET A 1 1.36 -9.31 -53.39
N LYS A 2 0.71 -8.14 -53.54
CA LYS A 2 0.64 -7.10 -52.49
C LYS A 2 -0.29 -7.38 -51.30
N LYS A 3 -1.35 -8.20 -51.46
CA LYS A 3 -2.36 -8.46 -50.40
C LYS A 3 -1.88 -9.43 -49.30
N LYS A 4 -1.04 -10.42 -49.62
CA LYS A 4 -0.57 -11.44 -48.64
C LYS A 4 0.38 -10.85 -47.59
N TRP A 5 1.18 -9.85 -47.96
CA TRP A 5 2.07 -9.13 -47.05
C TRP A 5 1.31 -8.26 -46.04
N VAL A 6 0.19 -7.66 -46.45
CA VAL A 6 -0.66 -6.86 -45.56
C VAL A 6 -1.24 -7.73 -44.43
N PHE A 7 -1.68 -8.96 -44.74
CA PHE A 7 -2.16 -9.89 -43.70
C PHE A 7 -1.06 -10.36 -42.74
N LEU A 8 0.19 -10.51 -43.22
CA LEU A 8 1.33 -10.83 -42.35
C LEU A 8 1.67 -9.67 -41.40
N VAL A 9 1.65 -8.44 -41.88
CA VAL A 9 1.90 -7.25 -41.05
C VAL A 9 0.80 -7.06 -40.01
N ILE A 10 -0.47 -7.25 -40.40
CA ILE A 10 -1.62 -7.18 -39.47
C ILE A 10 -1.52 -8.30 -38.41
N GLY A 11 -1.18 -9.52 -38.81
CA GLY A 11 -0.99 -10.64 -37.88
C GLY A 11 0.12 -10.39 -36.86
N LEU A 12 1.25 -9.80 -37.30
CA LEU A 12 2.36 -9.46 -36.41
C LEU A 12 1.99 -8.36 -35.41
N LEU A 13 1.26 -7.32 -35.86
CA LEU A 13 0.78 -6.24 -35.00
C LEU A 13 -0.21 -6.73 -33.93
N LEU A 14 -1.06 -7.72 -34.26
CA LEU A 14 -1.98 -8.33 -33.30
C LEU A 14 -1.25 -9.09 -32.19
N ILE A 15 -0.19 -9.84 -32.53
CA ILE A 15 0.63 -10.57 -31.54
C ILE A 15 1.36 -9.60 -30.61
N ILE A 16 1.93 -8.52 -31.16
CA ILE A 16 2.62 -7.49 -30.37
C ILE A 16 1.62 -6.75 -29.47
N GLY A 17 0.42 -6.43 -29.96
CA GLY A 17 -0.62 -5.76 -29.18
C GLY A 17 -1.12 -6.59 -28.00
N ILE A 18 -1.35 -7.90 -28.20
CA ILE A 18 -1.79 -8.81 -27.13
C ILE A 18 -0.65 -9.06 -26.13
N GLY A 19 0.56 -9.31 -26.61
CA GLY A 19 1.73 -9.54 -25.75
C GLY A 19 2.08 -8.32 -24.90
N GLY A 20 2.00 -7.11 -25.48
CA GLY A 20 2.22 -5.86 -24.77
C GLY A 20 1.21 -5.63 -23.65
N LYS A 21 -0.07 -5.92 -23.88
CA LYS A 21 -1.13 -5.79 -22.87
C LYS A 21 -0.91 -6.74 -21.69
N ILE A 22 -0.67 -8.02 -21.94
CA ILE A 22 -0.44 -9.02 -20.88
C ILE A 22 0.74 -8.62 -19.98
N PHE A 23 1.83 -8.13 -20.58
CA PHE A 23 2.99 -7.67 -19.84
C PHE A 23 2.71 -6.45 -18.95
N MET A 24 1.89 -5.50 -19.44
CA MET A 24 1.46 -4.35 -18.63
C MET A 24 0.58 -4.79 -17.47
N ASP A 25 -0.41 -5.65 -17.72
CA ASP A 25 -1.31 -6.17 -16.70
C ASP A 25 -0.54 -6.91 -15.59
N GLN A 26 0.48 -7.71 -15.95
CA GLN A 26 1.35 -8.38 -14.98
C GLN A 26 2.12 -7.40 -14.10
N LYS A 27 2.71 -6.35 -14.69
CA LYS A 27 3.44 -5.32 -13.93
C LYS A 27 2.55 -4.51 -13.01
N GLU A 28 1.31 -4.25 -13.42
CA GLU A 28 0.33 -3.57 -12.55
C GLU A 28 -0.06 -4.46 -11.37
N ALA A 29 -0.29 -5.74 -11.61
CA ALA A 29 -0.56 -6.71 -10.55
C ALA A 29 0.61 -6.82 -9.55
N GLU A 30 1.85 -6.89 -10.03
CA GLU A 30 3.05 -6.92 -9.19
C GLU A 30 3.15 -5.67 -8.30
N LYS A 31 2.91 -4.48 -8.86
CA LYS A 31 2.91 -3.22 -8.10
C LYS A 31 1.83 -3.18 -7.04
N GLU A 32 0.64 -3.69 -7.34
CA GLU A 32 -0.45 -3.70 -6.36
C GLU A 32 -0.12 -4.67 -5.22
N VAL A 33 0.42 -5.86 -5.51
CA VAL A 33 0.90 -6.80 -4.48
C VAL A 33 1.99 -6.16 -3.61
N GLU A 34 2.96 -5.49 -4.22
CA GLU A 34 4.04 -4.82 -3.50
C GLU A 34 3.52 -3.70 -2.58
N LYS A 35 2.55 -2.92 -3.08
CA LYS A 35 1.91 -1.85 -2.34
C LYS A 35 1.13 -2.38 -1.13
N ILE A 36 0.36 -3.45 -1.30
CA ILE A 36 -0.42 -4.07 -0.21
C ILE A 36 0.53 -4.67 0.85
N GLU A 37 1.63 -5.28 0.44
CA GLU A 37 2.64 -5.76 1.38
C GLU A 37 3.32 -4.61 2.15
N ALA A 38 3.57 -3.47 1.49
CA ALA A 38 4.06 -2.27 2.16
C ALA A 38 3.03 -1.71 3.16
N GLU A 39 1.75 -1.68 2.82
CA GLU A 39 0.68 -1.31 3.75
C GLU A 39 0.69 -2.23 4.98
N ARG A 40 0.71 -3.55 4.77
CA ARG A 40 0.76 -4.55 5.85
C ARG A 40 1.96 -4.35 6.77
N MET A 41 3.17 -4.27 6.20
CA MET A 41 4.39 -4.08 6.99
C MET A 41 4.41 -2.73 7.71
N SER A 42 3.84 -1.69 7.11
CA SER A 42 3.75 -0.38 7.76
C SER A 42 2.83 -0.38 8.98
N VAL A 43 1.90 -1.34 9.10
CA VAL A 43 1.10 -1.53 10.32
C VAL A 43 1.95 -2.09 11.45
N GLU A 44 2.94 -2.95 11.17
CA GLU A 44 3.91 -3.37 12.20
C GLU A 44 4.73 -2.19 12.73
N ALA A 45 5.15 -1.29 11.83
CA ALA A 45 5.80 -0.04 12.24
C ALA A 45 4.88 0.84 13.10
N LEU A 46 3.60 0.97 12.73
CA LEU A 46 2.60 1.68 13.56
C LEU A 46 2.43 1.03 14.93
N LYS A 47 2.36 -0.31 15.01
CA LYS A 47 2.26 -1.05 16.27
C LYS A 47 3.45 -0.79 17.19
N ASN A 48 4.62 -0.47 16.65
CA ASN A 48 5.80 -0.11 17.44
C ASN A 48 5.86 1.38 17.84
N THR A 49 4.95 2.20 17.30
CA THR A 49 4.93 3.65 17.51
C THR A 49 3.77 4.08 18.39
N PHE A 50 2.58 3.51 18.17
CA PHE A 50 1.38 3.81 18.96
C PHE A 50 0.87 2.59 19.73
N ALA A 51 0.47 2.84 20.97
CA ALA A 51 -0.21 1.89 21.83
C ALA A 51 -1.70 1.77 21.47
N ASP A 52 -2.31 0.69 21.95
CA ASP A 52 -3.75 0.47 21.94
C ASP A 52 -4.42 0.59 20.56
N ILE A 53 -3.72 0.24 19.49
CA ILE A 53 -4.32 0.20 18.16
C ILE A 53 -5.30 -0.97 18.09
N LYS A 54 -6.52 -0.66 17.66
CA LYS A 54 -7.57 -1.65 17.36
C LYS A 54 -7.65 -1.95 15.87
N SER A 55 -7.68 -0.90 15.05
CA SER A 55 -7.78 -1.06 13.60
C SER A 55 -7.10 0.08 12.83
N VAL A 56 -6.67 -0.24 11.61
CA VAL A 56 -6.09 0.71 10.64
C VAL A 56 -6.81 0.54 9.30
N GLU A 57 -7.38 1.63 8.80
CA GLU A 57 -7.96 1.68 7.46
C GLU A 57 -7.10 2.56 6.55
N PHE A 58 -6.59 1.99 5.46
CA PHE A 58 -5.85 2.72 4.44
C PHE A 58 -6.81 3.44 3.51
N GLU A 59 -6.75 4.77 3.52
CA GLU A 59 -7.46 5.60 2.55
C GLU A 59 -6.75 5.59 1.20
N LYS A 60 -5.41 5.66 1.24
CA LYS A 60 -4.51 5.50 0.08
C LYS A 60 -3.06 5.35 0.56
N SER A 61 -2.22 4.85 -0.34
CA SER A 61 -0.77 4.82 -0.18
C SER A 61 -0.10 5.26 -1.49
N GLY A 62 1.07 5.89 -1.39
CA GLY A 62 1.81 6.37 -2.56
C GLY A 62 3.31 6.14 -2.39
N TYR A 63 3.94 5.51 -3.38
CA TYR A 63 5.38 5.30 -3.41
C TYR A 63 6.09 6.49 -4.05
N ASN A 64 7.11 7.01 -3.38
CA ASN A 64 8.00 8.03 -3.91
C ASN A 64 9.32 7.40 -4.35
N VAL A 65 9.51 7.31 -5.66
CA VAL A 65 10.71 6.71 -6.29
C VAL A 65 11.99 7.48 -5.92
N MET A 66 11.91 8.79 -5.69
CA MET A 66 13.08 9.63 -5.37
C MET A 66 13.63 9.33 -3.97
N THR A 67 12.74 9.07 -3.01
CA THR A 67 13.12 8.81 -1.60
C THR A 67 13.14 7.33 -1.27
N GLY A 68 12.55 6.47 -2.11
CA GLY A 68 12.40 5.05 -1.82
C GLY A 68 11.36 4.74 -0.74
N SER A 69 10.51 5.72 -0.39
CA SER A 69 9.57 5.63 0.72
C SER A 69 8.11 5.65 0.28
N TYR A 70 7.27 4.98 1.06
CA TYR A 70 5.82 5.08 0.96
C TYR A 70 5.31 6.18 1.86
N ARG A 71 4.35 6.96 1.36
CA ARG A 71 3.50 7.79 2.20
C ARG A 71 2.15 7.12 2.37
N MET A 72 1.81 6.82 3.62
CA MET A 72 0.57 6.17 4.00
C MET A 72 -0.44 7.21 4.49
N PHE A 73 -1.71 7.06 4.11
CA PHE A 73 -2.82 7.86 4.60
C PHE A 73 -3.84 6.94 5.23
N VAL A 74 -4.04 7.08 6.53
CA VAL A 74 -4.82 6.12 7.32
C VAL A 74 -5.84 6.80 8.20
N LYS A 75 -6.89 6.04 8.50
CA LYS A 75 -7.73 6.23 9.68
C LYS A 75 -7.37 5.14 10.69
N MET A 76 -6.76 5.53 11.80
CA MET A 76 -6.45 4.62 12.91
C MET A 76 -7.54 4.73 13.97
N THR A 77 -7.91 3.61 14.58
CA THR A 77 -8.86 3.55 15.69
C THR A 77 -8.22 2.85 16.88
N ASN A 78 -8.32 3.44 18.06
CA ASN A 78 -7.79 2.86 19.30
C ASN A 78 -8.78 1.85 19.94
N GLN A 79 -8.37 1.19 21.03
CA GLN A 79 -9.20 0.25 21.78
C GLN A 79 -10.47 0.89 22.37
N GLU A 80 -10.44 2.19 22.66
CA GLU A 80 -11.62 2.96 23.12
C GLU A 80 -12.62 3.26 21.99
N GLY A 81 -12.27 2.96 20.73
CA GLY A 81 -13.11 3.24 19.57
C GLY A 81 -13.01 4.67 19.05
N LYS A 82 -12.07 5.48 19.56
CA LYS A 82 -11.76 6.82 19.03
C LYS A 82 -10.89 6.68 17.80
N SER A 83 -11.12 7.51 16.79
CA SER A 83 -10.41 7.44 15.51
C SER A 83 -9.75 8.76 15.13
N VAL A 84 -8.57 8.66 14.51
CA VAL A 84 -7.82 9.81 13.97
C VAL A 84 -7.37 9.51 12.54
N ARG A 85 -7.39 10.55 11.70
CA ARG A 85 -6.84 10.49 10.34
C ARG A 85 -5.51 11.21 10.29
N PHE A 86 -4.50 10.54 9.75
CA PHE A 86 -3.17 11.12 9.61
C PHE A 86 -2.40 10.44 8.47
N SER A 87 -1.22 10.99 8.20
CA SER A 87 -0.26 10.39 7.27
C SER A 87 1.08 10.16 7.95
N TYR A 88 1.77 9.11 7.54
CA TYR A 88 3.12 8.80 7.99
C TYR A 88 3.94 8.23 6.83
N SER A 89 5.26 8.28 6.97
CA SER A 89 6.18 7.67 6.01
C SER A 89 6.57 6.26 6.43
N TYR A 90 6.82 5.39 5.46
CA TYR A 90 7.28 4.02 5.68
C TYR A 90 8.36 3.65 4.66
N GLU A 91 9.43 3.01 5.10
CA GLU A 91 10.52 2.55 4.26
C GLU A 91 10.81 1.08 4.52
N LYS A 92 11.00 0.30 3.45
CA LYS A 92 11.33 -1.13 3.57
C LYS A 92 12.70 -1.37 4.21
N SER A 93 13.62 -0.40 4.12
CA SER A 93 14.94 -0.43 4.76
C SER A 93 14.88 -0.31 6.29
N THR A 94 13.80 0.27 6.83
CA THR A 94 13.57 0.44 8.27
C THR A 94 12.16 -0.06 8.62
N PRO A 95 11.88 -1.37 8.44
CA PRO A 95 10.53 -1.90 8.34
C PRO A 95 9.73 -1.86 9.66
N TYR A 96 10.37 -1.54 10.78
CA TYR A 96 9.77 -1.50 12.11
C TYR A 96 9.57 -0.09 12.65
N GLU A 97 9.90 0.94 11.86
CA GLU A 97 9.86 2.34 12.26
C GLU A 97 8.91 3.12 11.36
N THR A 98 8.07 3.96 11.95
CA THR A 98 7.38 4.99 11.17
C THR A 98 8.33 6.15 10.94
N GLY A 99 8.45 6.59 9.70
CA GLY A 99 9.05 7.89 9.39
C GLY A 99 8.09 9.04 9.75
N GLY A 100 8.38 10.25 9.27
CA GLY A 100 7.67 11.46 9.65
C GLY A 100 6.14 11.34 9.68
N TYR A 101 5.57 11.49 10.88
CA TYR A 101 4.14 11.62 11.14
C TYR A 101 3.86 12.93 11.87
N MET A 102 2.60 13.37 11.86
CA MET A 102 2.15 14.52 12.64
C MET A 102 1.19 14.04 13.71
N LEU A 103 1.40 14.50 14.94
CA LEU A 103 0.45 14.34 16.03
C LEU A 103 -0.79 15.20 15.74
N LYS A 104 -1.94 14.53 15.65
CA LYS A 104 -3.25 15.11 15.35
C LYS A 104 -4.20 15.00 16.53
N ASP A 105 -4.10 13.91 17.28
CA ASP A 105 -4.93 13.64 18.44
C ASP A 105 -4.14 12.79 19.45
N GLU A 106 -3.79 13.39 20.60
CA GLU A 106 -3.03 12.75 21.67
C GLU A 106 -3.82 11.66 22.40
N GLU A 107 -5.16 11.67 22.34
CA GLU A 107 -5.98 10.63 22.96
C GLU A 107 -6.02 9.34 22.11
N VAL A 108 -5.64 9.43 20.83
CA VAL A 108 -5.64 8.30 19.90
C VAL A 108 -4.21 7.90 19.52
N GLN A 109 -3.31 8.86 19.34
CA GLN A 109 -1.90 8.63 18.97
C GLN A 109 -1.00 8.59 20.21
N ILE A 110 -1.34 7.70 21.14
CA ILE A 110 -0.58 7.48 22.37
C ILE A 110 0.71 6.73 22.02
N GLU A 111 1.87 7.30 22.31
CA GLU A 111 3.15 6.63 22.07
C GLU A 111 3.26 5.33 22.87
N GLY A 112 3.71 4.26 22.22
CA GLY A 112 3.92 2.96 22.85
C GLY A 112 3.83 1.81 21.87
N ILE A 113 3.65 0.59 22.42
CA ILE A 113 3.65 -0.64 21.64
C ILE A 113 2.28 -1.31 21.72
N THR A 114 1.68 -1.56 20.56
CA THR A 114 0.50 -2.41 20.41
C THR A 114 0.93 -3.88 20.26
N THR A 115 0.49 -4.74 21.18
CA THR A 115 0.82 -6.18 21.17
C THR A 115 -0.33 -7.07 20.70
N ASN A 116 -1.55 -6.56 20.69
CA ASN A 116 -2.70 -7.28 20.14
C ASN A 116 -2.68 -7.28 18.60
N LYS A 117 -3.46 -8.20 18.03
CA LYS A 117 -3.80 -8.22 16.62
C LYS A 117 -4.56 -6.94 16.25
N VAL A 118 -4.16 -6.31 15.14
CA VAL A 118 -4.76 -5.11 14.58
C VAL A 118 -5.53 -5.48 13.32
N GLN A 119 -6.79 -5.08 13.25
CA GLN A 119 -7.59 -5.25 12.03
C GLN A 119 -7.16 -4.24 10.99
N VAL A 120 -7.00 -4.67 9.75
CA VAL A 120 -6.52 -3.81 8.66
C VAL A 120 -7.52 -3.83 7.51
N ILE A 121 -7.88 -2.65 7.01
CA ILE A 121 -8.59 -2.50 5.74
C ILE A 121 -7.59 -1.85 4.78
N TYR A 122 -7.12 -2.61 3.79
CA TYR A 122 -6.13 -2.15 2.82
C TYR A 122 -6.75 -1.18 1.80
N SER A 123 -5.91 -0.46 1.06
CA SER A 123 -6.39 0.52 0.07
C SER A 123 -7.19 -0.13 -1.08
N ASN A 124 -6.95 -1.41 -1.36
CA ASN A 124 -7.72 -2.22 -2.31
C ASN A 124 -9.04 -2.78 -1.72
N LYS A 125 -9.42 -2.37 -0.50
CA LYS A 125 -10.63 -2.77 0.23
C LYS A 125 -10.67 -4.22 0.72
N VAL A 126 -9.55 -4.94 0.62
CA VAL A 126 -9.41 -6.24 1.27
C VAL A 126 -9.19 -6.04 2.76
N GLU A 127 -9.80 -6.90 3.56
CA GLU A 127 -9.61 -6.95 5.01
C GLU A 127 -8.49 -7.92 5.38
N GLY A 128 -7.75 -7.62 6.43
CA GLY A 128 -6.67 -8.44 6.95
C GLY A 128 -6.41 -8.19 8.43
N GLU A 129 -5.34 -8.80 8.93
CA GLU A 129 -4.93 -8.70 10.33
C GLU A 129 -3.40 -8.74 10.43
N VAL A 130 -2.85 -7.97 11.35
CA VAL A 130 -1.41 -7.82 11.62
C VAL A 130 -1.14 -7.88 13.11
#